data_AF-A0A9W5Z5S3-F1
#
_entry.id   AF-A0A9W5Z5S3-F1
#
_cell.length_a   1.000
_cell.length_b   1.000
_cell.length_c   1.000
_cell.angle_alpha   90.00
_cell.angle_beta   90.00
_cell.angle_gamma   90.00
#
_symmetry.space_group_name_H-M   'P 1'
#
loop_
_entity.id
_entity.type
_entity.pdbx_description
1 polymer ?
#
loop_
_entity_poly.entity_id
_entity_poly.type
_entity_poly.pdbx_seq_one_letter_code
_entity_poly.pdbx_strand_id
1 'polypeptide(L)'
;MDQDDALFDYDAGLESTLQDIAVDPRKDEPIAAPVLGLDEKVTVAKQRRFTVKLDEGRLLSQAGIPKLRSTAKSKLKFKGKGHE
;
A
#
# COMPACT_ATOMS: atom_id res chain seq x y z
N MET A 1 -46.16 -39.29 12.76
CA MET A 1 -46.14 -38.86 11.36
C MET A 1 -47.56 -38.39 11.12
N ASP A 2 -47.89 -37.11 11.13
CA ASP A 2 -47.13 -35.99 10.55
C ASP A 2 -47.33 -34.72 11.41
N GLN A 3 -46.28 -34.26 12.10
CA GLN A 3 -46.25 -32.97 12.82
C GLN A 3 -45.61 -31.86 11.96
N ASP A 4 -45.23 -32.21 10.73
CA ASP A 4 -44.45 -31.36 9.83
C ASP A 4 -45.33 -30.45 8.97
N ASP A 5 -46.62 -30.77 8.82
CA ASP A 5 -47.55 -30.04 7.95
C ASP A 5 -48.06 -28.72 8.55
N ALA A 6 -47.98 -28.54 9.88
CA ALA A 6 -48.40 -27.30 10.54
C ALA A 6 -47.29 -26.23 10.62
N LEU A 7 -46.08 -26.52 10.14
CA LEU A 7 -44.92 -25.61 10.22
C LEU A 7 -44.97 -24.50 9.15
N PHE A 8 -45.70 -24.71 8.06
CA PHE A 8 -45.77 -23.79 6.92
C PHE A 8 -47.03 -22.91 6.87
N ASP A 9 -47.95 -23.08 7.82
CA ASP A 9 -49.18 -22.27 7.92
C ASP A 9 -49.00 -20.99 8.76
N TYR A 10 -47.76 -20.66 9.11
CA TYR A 10 -47.44 -19.41 9.79
C TYR A 10 -47.47 -18.26 8.77
N ASP A 11 -48.66 -17.68 8.57
CA ASP A 11 -48.88 -16.44 7.81
C ASP A 11 -48.23 -15.25 8.56
N ALA A 12 -46.90 -15.21 8.50
CA ALA A 12 -46.04 -14.28 9.22
C ALA A 12 -46.03 -12.87 8.62
N GLY A 13 -47.14 -12.43 7.99
CA GLY A 13 -47.28 -11.07 7.48
C GLY A 13 -46.14 -10.60 6.57
N LEU A 14 -45.44 -11.53 5.89
CA LEU A 14 -44.32 -11.23 4.98
C LEU A 14 -44.75 -10.28 3.86
N GLU A 15 -46.02 -10.34 3.45
CA GLU A 15 -46.66 -9.40 2.53
C GLU A 15 -46.53 -7.94 3.01
N SER A 16 -46.75 -7.68 4.31
CA SER A 16 -46.63 -6.33 4.88
C SER A 16 -45.18 -5.85 4.89
N THR A 17 -44.22 -6.74 5.18
CA THR A 17 -42.79 -6.38 5.12
C THR A 17 -42.32 -6.10 3.69
N LEU A 18 -42.92 -6.77 2.70
CA LEU A 18 -42.61 -6.55 1.29
C LEU A 18 -43.27 -5.27 0.75
N GLN A 19 -44.48 -4.94 1.22
CA GLN A 19 -45.13 -3.67 0.92
C GLN A 19 -44.37 -2.48 1.54
N ASP A 20 -43.82 -2.60 2.75
CA ASP A 20 -43.01 -1.54 3.36
C ASP A 20 -41.71 -1.25 2.58
N ILE A 21 -41.17 -2.24 1.86
CA ILE A 21 -39.99 -2.07 0.99
C ILE A 21 -40.38 -1.48 -0.38
N ALA A 22 -41.64 -1.66 -0.81
CA ALA A 22 -42.11 -1.32 -2.15
C ALA A 22 -42.88 0.02 -2.26
N VAL A 23 -42.87 0.86 -1.21
CA VAL A 23 -43.52 2.18 -1.25
C VAL A 23 -42.48 3.30 -1.50
N ASP A 24 -42.61 3.86 -2.71
CA ASP A 24 -42.22 5.18 -3.23
C ASP A 24 -40.91 5.37 -4.02
N PRO A 25 -40.98 5.49 -5.38
CA PRO A 25 -39.87 5.96 -6.22
C PRO A 25 -39.74 7.50 -6.27
N ARG A 26 -40.20 8.23 -5.26
CA ARG A 26 -40.19 9.70 -5.22
C ARG A 26 -39.93 10.24 -3.82
N LYS A 27 -38.68 10.12 -3.37
CA LYS A 27 -38.11 10.94 -2.29
C LYS A 27 -36.70 11.35 -2.68
N ASP A 28 -36.61 12.52 -3.31
CA ASP A 28 -35.38 13.31 -3.39
C ASP A 28 -35.09 13.87 -1.99
N GLU A 29 -34.50 13.06 -1.13
CA GLU A 29 -33.84 13.50 0.09
C GLU A 29 -32.47 12.83 0.10
N PRO A 30 -31.36 13.58 0.16
CA PRO A 30 -30.05 12.97 0.33
C PRO A 30 -30.02 12.41 1.75
N ILE A 31 -30.37 11.13 1.89
CA ILE A 31 -30.04 10.35 3.08
C ILE A 31 -28.51 10.37 3.11
N ALA A 32 -27.97 11.28 3.92
CA ALA A 32 -26.57 11.36 4.26
C ALA A 32 -26.23 10.08 5.03
N ALA A 33 -26.06 8.98 4.29
CA ALA A 33 -25.28 7.86 4.74
C ALA A 33 -23.91 8.45 5.07
N PRO A 34 -23.45 8.38 6.33
CA PRO A 34 -22.05 8.66 6.59
C PRO A 34 -21.32 7.48 5.94
N VAL A 35 -20.80 7.67 4.73
CA VAL A 35 -19.72 6.84 4.18
C VAL A 35 -18.51 7.16 5.06
N LEU A 36 -18.57 6.65 6.29
CA LEU A 36 -17.63 6.89 7.37
C LEU A 36 -16.53 5.86 7.22
N GLY A 37 -15.69 6.09 6.22
CA GLY A 37 -14.56 5.22 5.95
C GLY A 37 -14.04 5.48 4.57
N LEU A 38 -12.80 5.98 4.51
CA LEU A 38 -11.94 6.03 3.34
C LEU A 38 -12.43 7.12 2.35
N ASP A 39 -12.01 8.37 2.50
CA ASP A 39 -10.66 8.72 2.11
C ASP A 39 -10.02 9.69 3.10
N GLU A 40 -9.27 9.15 4.05
CA GLU A 40 -8.20 9.91 4.67
C GLU A 40 -7.19 10.20 3.55
N LYS A 41 -7.11 11.47 3.11
CA LYS A 41 -6.10 11.93 2.13
C LYS A 41 -4.72 11.61 2.68
N VAL A 42 -4.17 10.44 2.34
CA VAL A 42 -2.80 10.07 2.66
C VAL A 42 -1.91 11.03 1.88
N THR A 43 -1.38 12.03 2.57
CA THR A 43 -0.37 12.90 2.01
C THR A 43 0.91 12.08 1.90
N VAL A 44 1.11 11.43 0.74
CA VAL A 44 2.38 10.76 0.42
C VAL A 44 3.40 11.85 0.14
N ALA A 45 3.90 12.49 1.22
CA ALA A 45 5.00 13.42 1.13
C ALA A 45 6.23 12.61 0.69
N LYS A 46 6.70 12.86 -0.53
CA LYS A 46 7.90 12.21 -1.07
C LYS A 46 9.10 12.61 -0.21
N GLN A 47 9.49 11.72 0.69
CA GLN A 47 10.69 11.92 1.49
C GLN A 47 11.90 12.00 0.56
N ARG A 48 12.72 13.04 0.77
CA ARG A 48 13.92 13.24 -0.05
C ARG A 48 14.87 12.06 0.20
N ARG A 49 15.46 11.54 -0.86
CA ARG A 49 16.56 10.57 -0.71
C ARG A 49 17.72 11.27 -0.01
N PHE A 50 18.21 10.67 1.08
CA PHE A 50 19.35 11.20 1.82
C PHE A 50 20.60 11.22 0.91
N THR A 51 21.39 12.29 1.02
CA THR A 51 22.68 12.37 0.34
C THR A 51 23.62 11.39 1.00
N VAL A 52 24.08 10.39 0.26
CA VAL A 52 24.88 9.33 0.87
C VAL A 52 26.32 9.79 1.04
N LYS A 53 26.80 9.70 2.28
CA LYS A 53 28.14 10.12 2.67
C LYS A 53 29.15 8.99 2.46
N LEU A 54 30.43 9.34 2.54
CA LEU A 54 31.49 8.35 2.68
C LEU A 54 31.52 7.90 4.14
N ASP A 55 31.22 6.63 4.35
CA ASP A 55 31.28 5.95 5.62
C ASP A 55 32.31 4.81 5.55
N GLU A 56 32.68 4.28 6.71
CA GLU A 56 33.63 3.16 6.81
C GLU A 56 33.13 1.93 6.06
N GLY A 57 31.81 1.68 6.10
CA GLY A 57 31.17 0.60 5.35
C GLY A 57 31.43 0.68 3.85
N ARG A 58 31.26 1.85 3.22
CA ARG A 58 31.53 2.02 1.78
C ARG A 58 33.02 2.01 1.47
N LEU A 59 33.84 2.64 2.30
CA LEU A 59 35.29 2.72 2.08
C LEU A 59 35.96 1.35 2.19
N LEU A 60 35.55 0.54 3.16
CA LEU A 60 36.12 -0.78 3.43
C LEU A 60 35.37 -1.93 2.73
N SER A 61 34.26 -1.63 2.03
CA SER A 61 33.55 -2.61 1.22
C SER A 61 34.43 -3.23 0.14
N GLN A 62 34.00 -4.36 -0.40
CA GLN A 62 34.65 -5.02 -1.53
C GLN A 62 34.78 -4.11 -2.78
N ALA A 63 33.91 -3.11 -2.93
CA ALA A 63 33.96 -2.15 -4.03
C ALA A 63 34.79 -0.89 -3.73
N GLY A 64 35.30 -0.73 -2.50
CA GLY A 64 36.01 0.45 -2.03
C GLY A 64 37.53 0.35 -2.20
N ILE A 65 38.25 0.77 -1.15
CA ILE A 65 39.72 0.83 -1.09
C ILE A 65 40.38 -0.52 -1.43
N PRO A 66 39.89 -1.68 -0.94
CA PRO A 66 40.50 -2.98 -1.26
C PRO A 66 40.60 -3.23 -2.76
N LYS A 67 39.54 -2.93 -3.52
CA LYS A 67 39.51 -3.08 -4.98
C LYS A 67 40.36 -2.05 -5.69
N LEU A 68 40.37 -0.80 -5.23
CA LEU A 68 41.23 0.24 -5.80
C LEU A 68 42.71 -0.12 -5.66
N ARG A 69 43.12 -0.69 -4.51
CA ARG A 69 44.51 -1.14 -4.30
C ARG A 69 44.91 -2.25 -5.28
N SER A 70 44.02 -3.21 -5.57
CA SER A 70 44.35 -4.32 -6.48
C SER A 70 44.39 -3.87 -7.95
N THR A 71 43.48 -2.98 -8.35
CA THR A 71 43.45 -2.45 -9.72
C THR A 71 44.60 -1.48 -9.97
N ALA A 72 44.98 -0.65 -8.99
CA ALA A 72 46.11 0.28 -9.13
C ALA A 72 47.40 -0.47 -9.47
N LYS A 73 47.70 -1.56 -8.75
CA LYS A 73 48.91 -2.37 -9.00
C LYS A 73 48.97 -2.97 -10.41
N SER A 74 47.83 -3.34 -10.97
CA SER A 74 47.76 -4.03 -12.27
C SER A 74 47.60 -3.08 -13.45
N LYS A 75 46.83 -1.99 -13.27
CA LYS A 75 46.42 -1.09 -14.35
C LYS A 75 47.21 0.23 -14.38
N LEU A 76 47.61 0.78 -13.23
CA LEU A 76 48.34 2.05 -13.21
C LEU A 76 49.84 1.79 -13.33
N LYS A 77 50.38 2.13 -14.50
CA LYS A 77 51.83 2.11 -14.78
C LYS A 77 52.29 3.55 -14.95
N PHE A 78 52.68 4.19 -13.86
CA PHE A 78 53.26 5.52 -13.91
C PHE A 78 54.61 5.47 -14.65
N LYS A 79 54.79 6.42 -15.57
CA LYS A 79 56.00 6.63 -16.37
C LYS A 79 56.38 8.10 -16.26
N GLY A 80 57.66 8.40 -16.45
CA GLY A 80 58.20 9.74 -16.22
C GLY A 80 58.59 9.91 -14.75
N LYS A 81 59.89 9.81 -14.47
CA LYS A 81 60.42 10.13 -13.15
C LYS A 81 60.53 11.66 -13.05
N GLY A 82 59.90 12.26 -12.04
CA GLY A 82 59.97 13.71 -11.80
C GLY A 82 59.17 14.56 -12.79
N HIS A 83 58.23 13.96 -13.52
CA HIS A 83 57.23 14.70 -14.31
C HIS A 83 55.86 14.31 -13.74
N GLU A 84 55.26 15.23 -13.01
CA GLU A 84 53.93 15.09 -12.42
C GLU A 84 52.81 15.25 -13.45
#